data_AF-A0A937W3R3-F1
#
_entry.id   AF-A0A937W3R3-F1
#
_cell.length_a   1.000
_cell.length_b   1.000
_cell.length_c   1.000
_cell.angle_alpha   90.00
_cell.angle_beta   90.00
_cell.angle_gamma   90.00
#
_symmetry.space_group_name_H-M   'P 1'
#
loop_
_entity.id
_entity.type
_entity.pdbx_description
1 polymer ?
#
loop_
_entity_poly.entity_id
_entity_poly.type
_entity_poly.pdbx_seq_one_letter_code
_entity_poly.pdbx_strand_id
1 'polypeptide(L)' 'MVQVKQKVSGGFRTLEGAKRFGRIRGYLSTARKHSKNVFEAIRDAFDGIPFIPSPETH' A
#
# COMPACT_ATOMS: atom_id res chain seq x y z
N MET A 1 37.58 5.04 0.65
CA MET A 1 36.68 4.18 -0.15
C MET A 1 35.48 3.81 0.71
N VAL A 2 34.34 4.46 0.49
CA VAL A 2 33.11 4.20 1.28
C VAL A 2 32.43 2.97 0.71
N GLN A 3 32.31 1.90 1.50
CA GLN A 3 31.42 0.80 1.17
C GLN A 3 29.98 1.28 1.32
N VAL A 4 29.36 1.69 0.22
CA VAL A 4 27.93 1.97 0.18
C VAL A 4 27.22 0.62 0.20
N LYS A 5 26.82 0.13 1.37
CA LYS A 5 25.78 -0.90 1.48
C LYS A 5 24.52 -0.29 0.86
N GLN A 6 24.29 -0.53 -0.44
CA GLN A 6 23.04 -0.14 -1.07
C GLN A 6 21.92 -0.82 -0.29
N LYS A 7 21.01 -0.01 0.27
CA LYS A 7 19.88 -0.50 1.05
C LYS A 7 19.01 -1.36 0.14
N VAL A 8 19.17 -2.68 0.26
CA VAL A 8 18.56 -3.66 -0.66
C VAL A 8 17.04 -3.70 -0.47
N SER A 9 16.56 -3.36 0.74
CA SER A 9 15.16 -3.24 1.12
C SER A 9 14.70 -1.78 1.10
N GLY A 10 13.85 -1.43 0.12
CA GLY A 10 13.18 -0.12 0.06
C GLY A 10 13.74 0.87 -0.99
N GLY A 11 14.83 0.55 -1.67
CA GLY A 11 15.25 1.31 -2.84
C GLY A 11 14.32 1.01 -4.01
N PHE A 12 13.46 1.96 -4.39
CA PHE A 12 12.64 1.84 -5.60
C PHE A 12 13.55 1.83 -6.84
N ARG A 13 14.07 0.65 -7.18
CA ARG A 13 15.00 0.46 -8.31
C ARG A 13 14.38 0.84 -9.66
N THR A 14 13.05 0.81 -9.73
CA THR A 14 12.28 1.16 -10.92
C THR A 14 11.06 2.00 -10.52
N LEU A 15 10.63 2.88 -11.44
CA LEU A 15 9.41 3.67 -11.26
C LEU A 15 8.17 2.77 -11.08
N GLU A 16 8.13 1.64 -11.78
CA GLU A 16 7.06 0.66 -11.61
C GLU A 16 7.00 0.07 -10.20
N GLY A 17 8.16 -0.27 -9.62
CA GLY A 17 8.23 -0.73 -8.23
C GLY A 17 7.74 0.32 -7.24
N ALA A 18 8.11 1.60 -7.46
CA ALA A 18 7.59 2.73 -6.68
C ALA A 18 6.07 2.86 -6.78
N LYS A 19 5.52 2.79 -8.00
CA LYS A 19 4.07 2.88 -8.24
C LYS A 19 3.31 1.74 -7.55
N ARG A 20 3.80 0.50 -7.65
CA ARG A 20 3.19 -0.66 -6.97
C ARG A 20 3.23 -0.47 -5.46
N PHE A 21 4.37 -0.08 -4.90
CA PHE A 21 4.49 0.19 -3.47
C PHE A 21 3.55 1.30 -3.01
N GLY A 22 3.49 2.41 -3.75
CA GLY A 22 2.58 3.52 -3.48
C GLY A 22 1.11 3.10 -3.50
N ARG A 23 0.70 2.28 -4.47
CA ARG A 23 -0.67 1.76 -4.56
C ARG A 23 -1.02 0.89 -3.34
N ILE A 24 -0.15 -0.06 -2.98
CA ILE A 24 -0.36 -0.94 -1.82
C ILE A 24 -0.44 -0.11 -0.53
N ARG A 25 0.56 0.76 -0.28
CA ARG A 25 0.58 1.60 0.92
C ARG A 25 -0.57 2.59 0.98
N GLY A 26 -0.98 3.12 -0.17
CA GLY A 26 -2.15 4.00 -0.31
C GLY A 26 -3.42 3.28 0.13
N TYR A 27 -3.69 2.10 -0.44
CA TYR A 27 -4.84 1.28 -0.08
C TYR A 27 -4.89 0.95 1.42
N LEU A 28 -3.78 0.50 2.00
CA LEU A 28 -3.72 0.18 3.43
C LEU A 28 -3.87 1.43 4.32
N SER A 29 -3.34 2.58 3.88
CA SER A 29 -3.53 3.86 4.58
C SER A 29 -5.00 4.26 4.59
N THR A 30 -5.68 4.11 3.46
CA THR A 30 -7.12 4.35 3.35
C THR A 30 -7.91 3.42 4.27
N ALA A 31 -7.66 2.10 4.23
CA ALA A 31 -8.32 1.15 5.13
C ALA A 31 -8.13 1.53 6.62
N ARG A 32 -6.90 1.91 7.01
CA ARG A 32 -6.62 2.36 8.38
C ARG A 32 -7.35 3.64 8.77
N LYS A 33 -7.48 4.61 7.86
CA LYS A 33 -8.20 5.87 8.11
C LYS A 33 -9.69 5.65 8.35
N HIS A 34 -10.27 4.66 7.69
CA HIS A 34 -11.67 4.25 7.90
C HIS A 34 -11.84 3.22 9.02
N SER A 35 -10.85 3.09 9.93
CA SER A 35 -10.85 2.15 11.05
C SER A 35 -11.13 0.70 10.64
N LYS A 36 -10.74 0.31 9.41
CA LYS A 36 -10.83 -1.07 8.92
C LYS A 36 -9.59 -1.85 9.30
N ASN A 37 -9.79 -3.12 9.59
CA ASN A 37 -8.69 -4.05 9.82
C ASN A 37 -7.90 -4.24 8.53
N VAL A 38 -6.59 -4.02 8.62
CA VAL A 38 -5.68 -4.08 7.48
C VAL A 38 -5.59 -5.49 6.89
N PHE A 39 -5.64 -6.51 7.74
CA PHE A 39 -5.56 -7.91 7.29
C PHE A 39 -6.83 -8.33 6.54
N GLU A 40 -8.00 -7.92 7.03
CA GLU A 40 -9.27 -8.17 6.35
C GLU A 40 -9.31 -7.42 5.02
N ALA A 41 -8.94 -6.13 5.00
CA ALA A 41 -8.89 -5.35 3.76
C ALA A 41 -7.93 -5.94 2.70
N ILE A 42 -6.83 -6.57 3.13
CA ILE A 42 -5.93 -7.31 2.23
C ILE A 42 -6.61 -8.57 1.70
N ARG A 43 -7.24 -9.36 2.58
CA ARG A 43 -7.96 -10.58 2.19
C ARG A 43 -9.06 -10.25 1.17
N ASP A 44 -9.89 -9.26 1.48
CA ASP A 44 -10.99 -8.82 0.63
C ASP A 44 -10.50 -8.32 -0.74
N ALA A 45 -9.34 -7.64 -0.78
CA ALA A 45 -8.71 -7.23 -2.02
C ALA A 45 -8.24 -8.43 -2.88
N PHE A 46 -7.79 -9.52 -2.26
CA PHE A 46 -7.45 -10.75 -2.97
C PHE A 46 -8.68 -11.57 -3.39
N ASP A 47 -9.77 -11.49 -2.62
CA ASP A 47 -11.04 -12.16 -2.90
C ASP A 47 -11.86 -11.44 -4.00
N GLY A 48 -11.41 -10.26 -4.44
CA GLY A 48 -12.06 -9.48 -5.50
C GLY A 48 -13.13 -8.51 -5.00
N ILE A 49 -13.27 -8.36 -3.68
CA ILE A 49 -14.18 -7.43 -3.00
C ILE A 49 -13.41 -6.34 -2.23
N PRO A 50 -12.54 -5.55 -2.89
CA PRO A 50 -11.69 -4.59 -2.19
C PRO A 50 -12.52 -3.52 -1.46
N PHE A 51 -12.01 -3.05 -0.32
CA PHE A 51 -12.60 -1.93 0.41
C PHE A 51 -12.43 -0.63 -0.38
N ILE A 52 -13.54 -0.07 -0.84
CA ILE A 52 -13.57 1.23 -1.51
C ILE A 52 -14.32 2.19 -0.57
N PRO A 53 -13.66 3.24 -0.06
CA PRO A 53 -14.37 4.24 0.72
C PRO A 53 -15.35 4.98 -0.21
N SER A 54 -16.63 5.00 0.16
CA SER A 54 -17.57 5.94 -0.46
C SER A 54 -17.27 7.34 0.06
N PRO A 55 -17.35 8.39 -0.77
CA PRO A 55 -17.48 9.74 -0.23
C PRO A 55 -18.73 9.75 0.63
N GLU A 56 -18.55 9.99 1.93
CA GLU A 56 -19.63 10.34 2.83
C GLU A 56 -20.26 11.64 2.30
N THR A 57 -21.42 11.50 1.64
CA THR A 57 -22.24 12.65 1.24
C THR A 57 -22.76 13.27 2.53
N HIS A 58 -22.19 14.42 2.87
CA HIS A 58 -22.65 15.26 3.96
C HIS A 58 -23.46 16.44 3.41
#